data_AF-A0A0Q0DA96-F1
#
_entry.id   AF-A0A0Q0DA96-F1
#
_cell.length_a   1.000
_cell.length_b   1.000
_cell.length_c   1.000
_cell.angle_alpha   90.00
_cell.angle_beta   90.00
_cell.angle_gamma   90.00
#
_symmetry.space_group_name_H-M   'P 1'
#
loop_
_entity.id
_entity.type
_entity.pdbx_description
1 polymer ?
#
loop_
_entity_poly.entity_id
_entity_poly.type
_entity_poly.pdbx_seq_one_letter_code
_entity_poly.pdbx_strand_id
1 'polypeptide(L)' 'DIDHFKSYNDNYGHPQGDVCLKLLCKAIQQSANDGGAVAFRFGGEEVLVLMNADADQATKMAETL' A
#
# COMPACT_ATOMS: atom_id res chain seq x y z
N ASP A 1 -4.44 4.85 0.54
CA ASP A 1 -5.57 4.58 -0.37
C ASP A 1 -5.03 4.52 -1.79
N ILE A 2 -5.66 3.78 -2.70
CA ILE A 2 -5.23 3.71 -4.11
C ILE A 2 -6.10 4.63 -4.94
N ASP A 3 -5.48 5.67 -5.51
CA ASP A 3 -6.20 6.64 -6.32
C ASP A 3 -6.92 5.98 -7.52
N HIS A 4 -8.18 6.34 -7.70
CA HIS A 4 -9.02 5.92 -8.83
C HIS A 4 -9.17 4.39 -9.00
N PHE A 5 -8.99 3.60 -7.94
CA PHE A 5 -9.04 2.14 -8.02
C PHE A 5 -10.37 1.58 -8.55
N LYS A 6 -11.49 2.21 -8.21
CA LYS A 6 -12.80 1.87 -8.79
C LYS A 6 -12.83 2.05 -10.31
N SER A 7 -12.36 3.18 -10.82
CA SER A 7 -12.31 3.43 -12.27
C SER A 7 -11.39 2.44 -12.99
N TYR A 8 -10.30 2.01 -12.35
CA TYR A 8 -9.47 0.92 -12.86
C TYR A 8 -10.25 -0.39 -12.97
N ASN A 9 -10.97 -0.78 -11.91
CA ASN A 9 -11.83 -1.96 -11.92
C ASN A 9 -12.93 -1.90 -12.97
N ASP A 10 -13.55 -0.73 -13.16
CA ASP A 10 -14.61 -0.55 -14.16
C ASP A 10 -14.09 -0.73 -15.59
N ASN A 11 -12.82 -0.36 -15.86
CA ASN A 11 -12.20 -0.46 -17.18
C ASN A 11 -11.57 -1.83 -17.48
N TYR A 12 -11.01 -2.50 -16.46
CA TYR A 12 -10.20 -3.72 -16.64
C TYR A 12 -10.78 -4.95 -15.94
N GLY A 13 -11.85 -4.79 -15.16
CA GLY A 13 -12.50 -5.83 -14.38
C GLY A 13 -11.81 -6.11 -13.04
N HIS A 14 -12.60 -6.57 -12.08
CA HIS A 14 -12.13 -6.94 -10.74
C HIS A 14 -10.96 -7.93 -10.70
N PRO A 15 -10.87 -8.96 -11.57
CA PRO A 15 -9.71 -9.86 -11.56
C PRO A 15 -8.39 -9.12 -11.80
N GLN A 16 -8.39 -8.09 -12.66
CA GLN A 16 -7.21 -7.29 -12.92
C GLN A 16 -6.92 -6.33 -11.75
N GLY A 17 -7.96 -5.80 -11.11
CA GLY A 17 -7.84 -5.07 -9.84
C GLY A 17 -7.18 -5.90 -8.75
N ASP A 18 -7.55 -7.16 -8.60
CA ASP A 18 -6.95 -8.07 -7.62
C ASP A 18 -5.45 -8.29 -7.89
N VAL A 19 -5.06 -8.40 -9.16
CA VAL A 19 -3.64 -8.51 -9.55
C VAL A 19 -2.91 -7.21 -9.20
N CYS A 20 -3.49 -6.05 -9.53
CA CYS A 20 -2.94 -4.75 -9.19
C CYS A 20 -2.74 -4.59 -7.67
N LEU A 21 -3.75 -4.93 -6.86
CA LEU A 21 -3.69 -4.91 -5.40
C LEU A 21 -2.58 -5.81 -4.87
N LYS A 22 -2.46 -7.04 -5.38
CA LYS A 22 -1.40 -7.96 -4.93
C LYS A 22 0.00 -7.41 -5.21
N LEU A 23 0.20 -6.79 -6.37
CA LEU A 23 1.50 -6.20 -6.73
C LEU A 23 1.82 -4.99 -5.85
N LEU A 24 0.85 -4.09 -5.65
CA LEU A 24 1.03 -2.91 -4.81
C LEU A 24 1.29 -3.31 -3.35
N CYS A 25 0.47 -4.19 -2.77
CA CYS A 25 0.65 -4.66 -1.40
C CYS A 25 2.02 -5.33 -1.22
N LYS A 26 2.52 -6.06 -2.22
CA LYS A 26 3.86 -6.66 -2.17
C LYS A 26 4.97 -5.60 -2.17
N ALA A 27 4.84 -4.56 -2.99
CA ALA A 27 5.80 -3.46 -3.01
C ALA A 27 5.82 -2.71 -1.67
N ILE A 28 4.65 -2.33 -1.15
CA ILE A 28 4.52 -1.65 0.14
C ILE A 28 5.07 -2.52 1.27
N GLN A 29 4.74 -3.82 1.28
CA GLN A 29 5.25 -4.74 2.31
C GLN A 29 6.78 -4.86 2.29
N GLN A 30 7.39 -4.87 1.10
CA GLN A 30 8.85 -4.91 0.98
C GLN A 30 9.48 -3.64 1.55
N SER A 31 9.06 -2.46 1.08
CA SER A 31 9.56 -1.18 1.60
C SER A 31 9.28 -1.02 3.10
N ALA A 32 8.14 -1.52 3.59
CA ALA A 32 7.80 -1.52 4.99
C ALA A 32 8.81 -2.32 5.83
N ASN A 33 9.11 -3.55 5.41
CA ASN A 33 10.06 -4.42 6.10
C ASN A 33 11.47 -3.82 6.10
N ASP A 34 11.91 -3.25 4.98
CA ASP A 34 13.23 -2.62 4.86
C ASP A 34 13.37 -1.39 5.78
N GLY A 35 12.27 -0.69 6.04
CA GLY A 35 12.16 0.42 7.00
C GLY A 35 11.90 0.01 8.45
N GLY A 36 11.86 -1.30 8.76
CA GLY A 36 11.56 -1.78 10.12
C GLY A 36 10.11 -1.58 10.57
N ALA A 37 9.17 -1.49 9.63
CA ALA A 37 7.74 -1.35 9.84
C ALA A 37 6.97 -2.60 9.41
N VAL A 38 5.66 -2.61 9.67
CA VAL A 38 4.76 -3.68 9.24
C VAL A 38 3.59 -3.10 8.45
N ALA A 39 3.38 -3.60 7.24
CA ALA A 39 2.24 -3.22 6.41
C ALA A 39 1.05 -4.18 6.61
N PHE A 40 -0.16 -3.63 6.59
CA PHE A 40 -1.43 -4.33 6.74
C PHE A 40 -2.42 -3.84 5.69
N ARG A 41 -3.21 -4.76 5.12
CA ARG A 41 -4.41 -4.38 4.36
C ARG A 41 -5.51 -4.00 5.35
N PHE A 42 -5.98 -2.76 5.30
CA PHE A 42 -7.01 -2.28 6.21
C PHE A 42 -8.41 -2.69 5.74
N GLY A 43 -8.67 -2.59 4.44
CA GLY A 43 -9.92 -2.99 3.81
C GLY A 43 -9.99 -2.48 2.37
N GLY A 44 -10.61 -3.23 1.46
CA GLY A 44 -10.67 -2.82 0.04
C GLY A 44 -9.27 -2.56 -0.53
N GLU A 45 -9.06 -1.34 -1.02
CA GLU A 45 -7.81 -0.78 -1.53
C GLU A 45 -6.95 -0.05 -0.49
N GLU A 46 -7.38 0.03 0.77
CA GLU A 46 -6.66 0.76 1.81
C GLU A 46 -5.57 -0.11 2.46
N VAL A 47 -4.38 0.48 2.61
CA VAL A 47 -3.20 -0.12 3.24
C VAL A 47 -2.73 0.79 4.37
N LEU A 48 -2.41 0.19 5.51
CA LEU A 48 -1.82 0.85 6.67
C LEU A 48 -0.41 0.34 6.91
N VAL A 49 0.50 1.23 7.30
CA VAL A 49 1.85 0.89 7.72
C VAL A 49 2.00 1.31 9.18
N LEU A 50 2.39 0.35 10.03
CA LEU A 50 2.63 0.57 11.45
C LEU A 50 4.13 0.52 11.73
N MET A 51 4.63 1.56 12.38
CA MET A 51 6.04 1.68 12.74
C MET A 51 6.18 2.30 14.13
N ASN A 52 7.26 1.96 14.83
CA ASN A 52 7.63 2.63 16.07
C ASN A 52 8.64 3.75 15.74
N ALA A 53 8.13 4.94 15.43
CA ALA A 53 8.93 6.04 14.93
C ALA A 53 8.31 7.41 15.26
N ASP A 54 9.11 8.47 15.13
CA ASP A 54 8.60 9.84 15.17
C ASP A 54 8.01 10.29 13.82
N ALA A 55 7.47 11.51 13.78
CA ALA A 55 6.83 12.05 12.59
C ALA A 55 7.80 12.20 11.40
N ASP A 56 9.04 12.61 11.64
CA ASP A 56 10.02 12.83 10.56
C ASP A 56 10.46 11.51 9.94
N GLN A 57 10.67 10.49 10.77
CA GLN A 57 10.95 9.12 10.33
C GLN A 57 9.77 8.54 9.54
N ALA A 58 8.54 8.75 10.02
CA ALA A 58 7.34 8.28 9.33
C ALA A 58 7.14 8.97 7.97
N THR A 59 7.36 10.29 7.89
CA THR A 59 7.28 11.03 6.62
C THR A 59 8.33 10.56 5.62
N LYS A 60 9.59 10.42 6.04
CA LYS A 60 10.66 9.91 5.17
C LYS A 60 10.35 8.53 4.62
N MET A 61 9.78 7.66 5.46
CA MET A 61 9.38 6.34 5.03
C MET A 61 8.23 6.40 4.01
N ALA A 62 7.22 7.22 4.26
CA ALA A 62 6.09 7.38 3.35
C ALA A 62 6.51 7.88 1.96
N GLU A 63 7.56 8.69 1.85
CA GLU A 63 8.13 9.16 0.57
C GLU A 63 8.86 8.05 -0.22
N THR A 64 9.20 6.92 0.42
CA THR A 64 9.87 5.77 -0.21
C THR A 64 8.95 4.62 -0.57
N LEU A 65 7.66 4.73 -0.22
CA LEU A 65 6.61 3.78 -0.61
C LEU A 65 6.15 4.05 -2.05
#